data_AF-A0A920IZ25-F1
#
_entry.id   AF-A0A920IZ25-F1
#
_cell.length_a   1.000
_cell.length_b   1.000
_cell.length_c   1.000
_cell.angle_alpha   90.00
_cell.angle_beta   90.00
_cell.angle_gamma   90.00
#
_symmetry.space_group_name_H-M   'P 1'
#
loop_
_entity.id
_entity.type
_entity.pdbx_description
1 polymer ?
#
loop_
_entity_poly.entity_id
_entity_poly.type
_entity_poly.pdbx_seq_one_letter_code
_entity_poly.pdbx_strand_id
1 'polypeptide(L)' 'MNNTNINDTVRIAKFIANSGYCSRRDAEELIFQGKVSVNGEIIYTPAFKVPYKF' A
#
# COMPACT_ATOMS: atom_id res chain seq x y z
N MET A 1 -20.61 -11.64 14.29
CA MET A 1 -19.19 -12.05 14.16
C MET A 1 -18.45 -10.85 13.60
N ASN A 2 -18.21 -9.81 14.42
CA ASN A 2 -17.72 -8.53 13.90
C ASN A 2 -16.30 -8.33 14.42
N ASN A 3 -15.33 -8.96 13.75
CA ASN A 3 -13.92 -8.70 14.00
C ASN A 3 -13.57 -7.33 13.39
N THR A 4 -14.02 -6.24 14.03
CA THR A 4 -13.49 -4.91 13.77
C THR A 4 -12.09 -4.86 14.36
N ASN A 5 -11.12 -5.38 13.61
CA ASN A 5 -9.72 -5.19 13.94
C ASN A 5 -9.40 -3.72 13.66
N ILE A 6 -9.32 -2.92 14.72
CA ILE A 6 -9.04 -1.47 14.68
C ILE A 6 -7.65 -1.20 14.07
N ASN A 7 -6.86 -2.25 13.82
CA ASN A 7 -5.50 -2.24 13.28
C ASN A 7 -5.41 -2.84 11.86
N ASP A 8 -6.44 -2.68 11.02
CA ASP A 8 -6.39 -3.14 9.63
C ASP A 8 -5.29 -2.39 8.86
N THR A 9 -4.12 -3.03 8.77
CA THR A 9 -3.02 -2.60 7.94
C THR A 9 -3.04 -3.40 6.64
N VAL A 10 -2.84 -2.72 5.52
CA VAL A 10 -2.83 -3.30 4.19
C VAL A 10 -1.47 -3.10 3.54
N ARG A 11 -1.04 -4.03 2.68
CA ARG A 11 0.16 -3.81 1.86
C ARG A 11 -0.05 -2.60 0.96
N ILE A 12 0.96 -1.74 0.85
CA ILE A 12 0.91 -0.53 0.03
C ILE A 12 0.56 -0.84 -1.43
N ALA A 13 1.06 -1.94 -2.01
CA ALA A 13 0.72 -2.33 -3.37
C ALA A 13 -0.78 -2.67 -3.53
N LYS A 14 -1.40 -3.25 -2.50
CA LYS A 14 -2.85 -3.49 -2.47
C LYS A 14 -3.63 -2.21 -2.23
N PHE A 15 -3.10 -1.28 -1.43
CA PHE A 15 -3.70 0.04 -1.22
C PHE A 15 -3.77 0.83 -2.54
N ILE A 16 -2.66 0.92 -3.28
CA ILE A 16 -2.57 1.59 -4.59
C ILE A 16 -3.47 0.93 -5.63
N ALA A 17 -3.52 -0.41 -5.66
CA ALA A 17 -4.41 -1.12 -6.59
C ALA A 17 -5.89 -0.87 -6.26
N ASN A 18 -6.26 -0.87 -4.98
CA ASN A 18 -7.62 -0.59 -4.54
C ASN A 18 -8.05 0.86 -4.77
N SER A 19 -7.11 1.81 -4.89
CA SER A 19 -7.43 3.19 -5.26
C SER A 19 -7.76 3.36 -6.74
N GLY A 20 -7.62 2.28 -7.54
CA GLY A 20 -7.85 2.31 -8.99
C GLY A 20 -6.73 2.97 -9.80
N TYR A 21 -5.57 3.25 -9.20
CA TYR A 21 -4.46 3.91 -9.90
C TYR A 21 -3.80 2.99 -10.93
N CYS A 22 -3.54 1.74 -10.57
CA CYS A 22 -2.92 0.74 -11.44
C CYS A 22 -3.20 -0.69 -10.94
N SER A 23 -2.70 -1.72 -11.64
CA SER A 23 -2.81 -3.10 -11.14
C SER A 23 -1.87 -3.34 -9.95
N ARG A 24 -2.11 -4.40 -9.16
CA ARG A 24 -1.22 -4.75 -8.04
C ARG A 24 0.23 -4.97 -8.49
N ARG A 25 0.45 -5.53 -9.68
CA ARG A 25 1.80 -5.79 -10.21
C ARG A 25 2.50 -4.49 -10.59
N ASP A 26 1.79 -3.58 -11.24
CA ASP A 26 2.32 -2.27 -11.60
C ASP A 26 2.64 -1.45 -10.34
N ALA A 27 1.79 -1.54 -9.31
CA ALA A 27 2.05 -0.90 -8.03
C ALA A 27 3.35 -1.43 -7.39
N GLU A 28 3.59 -2.74 -7.42
CA GLU A 28 4.85 -3.33 -6.95
C GLU A 28 6.05 -2.81 -7.74
N GLU A 29 5.92 -2.70 -9.07
CA GLU A 29 6.98 -2.17 -9.92
C GLU A 29 7.29 -0.69 -9.63
N LEU A 30 6.26 0.15 -9.46
CA LEU A 30 6.43 1.55 -9.08
C LEU A 30 7.14 1.70 -7.73
N ILE A 31 6.85 0.81 -6.79
CA ILE A 31 7.53 0.77 -5.49
C ILE A 31 9.01 0.39 -5.69
N PHE A 32 9.31 -0.66 -6.45
CA PHE A 32 10.70 -1.03 -6.72
C PHE A 32 11.48 0.05 -7.46
N GLN A 33 10.82 0.82 -8.33
CA GLN A 33 11.40 1.96 -9.03
C GLN A 33 11.59 3.20 -8.13
N GLY A 34 11.16 3.18 -6.87
CA GLY A 34 11.25 4.32 -5.95
C GLY A 34 10.31 5.47 -6.30
N LYS A 35 9.22 5.19 -7.03
CA LYS A 35 8.21 6.20 -7.45
C LYS A 35 7.08 6.38 -6.44
N VAL A 36 7.10 5.61 -5.36
CA VAL A 36 6.09 5.66 -4.30
C VAL A 36 6.71 6.19 -3.03
N SER A 37 6.07 7.21 -2.44
CA SER A 37 6.42 7.71 -1.12
C SER A 37 5.23 7.62 -0.18
N VAL A 38 5.50 7.37 1.09
CA VAL A 38 4.52 7.41 2.17
C VAL A 38 5.02 8.41 3.20
N ASN A 39 4.21 9.44 3.47
CA ASN A 39 4.55 10.52 4.40
C ASN A 39 5.92 11.19 4.13
N GLY A 40 6.32 11.27 2.86
CA GLY A 40 7.59 11.87 2.44
C GLY A 40 8.78 10.91 2.38
N GLU A 41 8.63 9.66 2.81
CA GLU A 41 9.68 8.64 2.71
C GLU A 41 9.46 7.77 1.47
N ILE A 42 10.48 7.65 0.61
CA ILE A 42 10.45 6.76 -0.54
C ILE A 42 10.58 5.32 -0.06
N ILE A 43 9.69 4.46 -0.52
CA ILE A 43 9.66 3.03 -0.19
C ILE A 43 10.02 2.20 -1.41
N TYR A 44 10.89 1.22 -1.19
CA TYR A 44 11.38 0.30 -2.22
C TYR A 44 10.87 -1.14 -2.03
N THR A 45 10.02 -1.38 -1.02
CA THR A 45 9.50 -2.70 -0.69
C THR A 45 7.98 -2.75 -0.73
N PRO A 46 7.36 -3.64 -1.53
CA PRO A 46 5.92 -3.80 -1.56
C PRO A 46 5.34 -4.48 -0.32
N ALA A 47 6.21 -5.01 0.55
CA ALA A 47 5.82 -5.56 1.84
C ALA A 47 5.43 -4.48 2.86
N PHE A 48 5.70 -3.19 2.56
CA PHE A 48 5.34 -2.08 3.43
C PHE A 48 3.84 -2.05 3.70
N LYS A 49 3.44 -1.87 4.96
CA LYS A 49 2.05 -1.89 5.38
C LYS A 49 1.61 -0.48 5.78
N VAL A 50 0.46 -0.05 5.26
CA VAL A 50 -0.18 1.22 5.58
C VAL A 50 -1.52 0.99 6.30
N PRO A 51 -1.97 1.91 7.16
CA PRO A 51 -3.32 1.87 7.72
C PRO A 51 -4.37 1.88 6.60
N TYR A 52 -5.37 1.00 6.68
CA TYR A 52 -6.45 0.95 5.69
C TYR A 52 -7.54 2.00 5.94
N LYS A 53 -7.60 2.53 7.17
CA LYS A 53 -8.44 3.66 7.55
C LYS A 53 -7.56 4.75 8.16
N PHE A 54 -7.79 5.98 7.73
CA PHE A 54 -7.25 7.19 8.34
C PHE A 54 -8.29 7.76 9.32
#